data_AF-A0A7C4XV37-F1
#
_entry.id   AF-A0A7C4XV37-F1
#
_cell.length_a   1.000
_cell.length_b   1.000
_cell.length_c   1.000
_cell.angle_alpha   90.00
_cell.angle_beta   90.00
_cell.angle_gamma   90.00
#
_symmetry.space_group_name_H-M   'P 1'
#
loop_
_entity.id
_entity.type
_entity.pdbx_description
1 polymer ?
#
loop_
_entity_poly.entity_id
_entity_poly.type
_entity_poly.pdbx_seq_one_letter_code
_entity_poly.pdbx_strand_id
1 'polypeptide(L)' 'TCLLQGVDPTTYLVDVLQRVGQHPASNVAALTPRLWKLHFADQPLRSDLHKTAV' A
#
# COMPACT_ATOMS: atom_id res chain seq x y z
N THR A 1 -1.82 6.98 -10.67
CA THR A 1 -0.73 6.54 -11.55
C THR A 1 0.46 6.07 -10.73
N CYS A 2 0.43 4.83 -10.20
CA CYS A 2 1.52 4.29 -9.38
C CYS A 2 2.87 4.33 -10.12
N LEU A 3 2.86 3.98 -11.41
CA LEU A 3 4.04 4.05 -12.29
C LEU A 3 4.64 5.45 -12.36
N LEU A 4 3.83 6.51 -12.53
CA LEU A 4 4.32 7.89 -12.56
C LEU A 4 4.90 8.36 -11.21
N GLN A 5 4.57 7.69 -10.12
CA GLN A 5 5.10 7.99 -8.78
C GLN A 5 6.30 7.10 -8.42
N GLY A 6 6.74 6.23 -9.34
CA GLY A 6 7.79 5.24 -9.09
C GLY A 6 7.41 4.27 -7.97
N VAL A 7 6.13 3.87 -7.93
CA VAL A 7 5.58 2.92 -6.98
C VAL A 7 5.24 1.63 -7.71
N ASP A 8 5.71 0.50 -7.20
CA ASP A 8 5.30 -0.82 -7.68
C ASP A 8 3.78 -0.99 -7.50
N PRO A 9 3.00 -1.14 -8.58
CA PRO A 9 1.54 -1.19 -8.50
C PRO A 9 1.03 -2.37 -7.65
N THR A 10 1.72 -3.50 -7.69
CA THR A 10 1.32 -4.71 -6.96
C THR A 10 1.51 -4.53 -5.46
N THR A 11 2.67 -4.05 -5.02
CA THR A 11 2.97 -3.77 -3.61
C THR A 11 2.01 -2.73 -3.04
N TYR A 12 1.76 -1.65 -3.80
CA TYR A 12 0.77 -0.63 -3.42
C TYR A 12 -0.63 -1.20 -3.27
N LEU A 13 -1.11 -1.96 -4.27
CA LEU A 13 -2.47 -2.47 -4.27
C LEU A 13 -2.69 -3.46 -3.13
N VAL A 14 -1.74 -4.37 -2.91
CA VAL A 14 -1.81 -5.33 -1.80
C VAL A 14 -1.86 -4.60 -0.46
N ASP A 15 -0.97 -3.63 -0.21
CA ASP A 15 -0.97 -2.87 1.04
C ASP A 15 -2.29 -2.11 1.24
N VAL A 16 -2.74 -1.35 0.24
CA VAL A 16 -3.97 -0.55 0.33
C VAL A 16 -5.19 -1.43 0.60
N LEU A 17 -5.31 -2.60 -0.05
CA LEU A 17 -6.41 -3.53 0.20
C LEU A 17 -6.41 -4.09 1.64
N GLN A 18 -5.23 -4.38 2.19
CA GLN A 18 -5.11 -4.82 3.59
C GLN A 18 -5.37 -3.69 4.59
N ARG A 19 -5.03 -2.44 4.22
CA ARG A 19 -5.08 -1.27 5.10
C ARG A 19 -6.44 -0.58 5.15
N VAL A 20 -7.18 -0.56 4.02
CA VAL A 20 -8.35 0.31 3.85
C VAL A 20 -9.43 0.09 4.90
N GLY A 21 -9.62 -1.14 5.38
CA GLY A 21 -10.63 -1.47 6.38
C GLY A 21 -10.35 -0.92 7.79
N GLN A 22 -9.10 -0.58 8.09
CA GLN A 22 -8.68 -0.05 9.40
C GLN A 22 -8.24 1.42 9.31
N HIS A 23 -8.24 2.01 8.11
CA HIS A 23 -7.78 3.38 7.91
C HIS A 23 -8.90 4.39 8.18
N PRO A 24 -8.64 5.49 8.91
CA PRO A 24 -9.64 6.54 9.11
C PRO A 24 -10.14 7.09 7.76
N ALA A 25 -11.46 7.13 7.57
CA ALA A 25 -12.06 7.64 6.34
C ALA A 25 -11.66 9.09 6.04
N SER A 26 -11.46 9.91 7.07
CA SER A 26 -10.98 11.29 6.96
C SER A 26 -9.57 11.42 6.39
N ASN A 27 -8.79 10.33 6.35
CA ASN A 27 -7.41 10.33 5.87
C ASN A 27 -7.18 9.43 4.64
N VAL A 28 -8.23 9.02 3.93
CA VAL A 28 -8.13 8.19 2.71
C VAL A 28 -7.12 8.72 1.68
N ALA A 29 -6.91 10.04 1.62
CA ALA A 29 -5.93 10.66 0.75
C ALA A 29 -4.50 10.12 0.97
N ALA A 30 -4.13 9.74 2.20
CA ALA A 30 -2.84 9.15 2.52
C ALA A 30 -2.60 7.81 1.81
N LEU A 31 -3.67 7.14 1.35
CA LEU A 31 -3.58 5.91 0.56
C LEU A 31 -3.36 6.16 -0.93
N THR A 32 -3.38 7.40 -1.42
CA THR A 32 -3.05 7.67 -2.84
C THR A 32 -1.58 7.38 -3.12
N PRO A 33 -1.18 6.96 -4.33
CA PRO A 33 0.20 6.50 -4.60
C PRO A 33 1.29 7.50 -4.22
N ARG A 34 1.01 8.81 -4.38
CA ARG A 34 1.92 9.90 -4.01
C ARG A 34 2.18 9.96 -2.50
N LEU A 35 1.12 9.91 -1.69
CA LEU A 35 1.22 10.02 -0.23
C LEU A 35 1.56 8.67 0.41
N TRP A 36 1.04 7.59 -0.12
CA TRP A 36 1.34 6.23 0.33
C TRP A 36 2.85 5.96 0.31
N LYS A 37 3.55 6.44 -0.73
CA LYS A 37 5.01 6.34 -0.84
C LYS A 37 5.75 6.99 0.33
N LEU A 38 5.23 8.10 0.85
CA LEU A 38 5.85 8.85 1.95
C LEU A 38 5.55 8.24 3.32
N HIS A 39 4.39 7.58 3.47
CA HIS A 39 3.90 7.14 4.78
C HIS A 39 4.05 5.64 5.03
N PHE A 40 4.04 4.82 3.98
CA PHE A 40 3.86 3.36 4.13
C PHE A 40 4.82 2.51 3.28
N ALA A 41 5.46 3.07 2.24
CA ALA A 41 6.27 2.28 1.30
C ALA A 41 7.49 1.59 1.93
N ASP A 42 8.03 2.10 3.04
CA ASP A 42 9.15 1.47 3.73
C ASP A 42 8.75 0.15 4.43
N GLN A 43 7.49 0.04 4.84
CA GLN A 43 6.95 -1.12 5.56
C GLN A 43 5.51 -1.42 5.09
N PRO A 44 5.35 -1.87 3.84
CA PRO A 44 4.02 -2.11 3.29
C PRO A 44 3.40 -3.35 3.92
N LEU A 45 2.08 -3.30 4.16
CA LEU A 45 1.34 -4.50 4.53
C LEU A 45 1.39 -5.49 3.36
N ARG A 46 1.54 -6.77 3.70
CA ARG A 46 1.64 -7.88 2.74
C ARG A 46 0.43 -8.80 2.92
N SER A 47 0.14 -9.57 1.87
CA SER A 47 -0.81 -10.68 1.99
C SER A 47 -0.26 -11.75 2.92
N ASP A 48 -1.14 -12.45 3.63
CA ASP A 48 -0.77 -13.64 4.41
C ASP A 48 -0.11 -14.73 3.56
N LEU A 49 -0.38 -14.74 2.25
CA LEU A 49 0.24 -15.64 1.27
C LEU A 49 1.67 -15.24 0.88
N HIS A 50 2.17 -14.08 1.33
CA HIS A 50 3.54 -13.63 1.05
C HIS A 50 4.59 -14.56 1.69
N LYS A 51 4.19 -15.45 2.60
CA LYS A 51 5.03 -16.51 3.13
C LYS A 51 4.88 -17.79 2.29
N THR A 52 5.65 -17.92 1.22
CA THR A 52 6.03 -19.26 0.70
C THR A 52 7.34 -19.20 -0.09
N ALA A 53 8.45 -19.34 0.62
CA ALA A 53 9.59 -20.09 0.13
C ALA A 53 9.92 -21.09 1.25
N VAL A 54 9.32 -22.28 1.13
CA VAL A 54 9.85 -23.50 1.76
C VAL A 54 10.90 -24.03 0.80
#